data_AF-A0A661E162-F1
#
_entry.id   AF-A0A661E162-F1
#
_cell.length_a   1.000
_cell.length_b   1.000
_cell.length_c   1.000
_cell.angle_alpha   90.00
_cell.angle_beta   90.00
_cell.angle_gamma   90.00
#
_symmetry.space_group_name_H-M   'P 1'
#
loop_
_entity.id
_entity.type
_entity.pdbx_description
1 polymer ?
#
loop_
_entity_poly.entity_id
_entity_poly.type
_entity_poly.pdbx_seq_one_letter_code
_entity_poly.pdbx_strand_id
1 'polypeptide(L)'
;MTSYLDMIKKQREDLSERQQEDFERKEESTFRAGTVINADALPEDMELWRPKLGDHCFDVIPWISGPDHPYEEKGKYCWVLSLWVYQNVGSLRDQFISPASHWRDPDPIAEYMNSKHLPKEEYGKIRSKQRAFYLVWVHDTPEEEKKGVQLWEVAHFFIVSQLKEASQIPMGGGLIPYMDHKKGKSVFISIKSEGSFTDGDGNKRDSIQFSAPKFVERKAVIPDNILSKSVPVDGLINMHPSYELMYKAFWGKEYDGEAVHAEAPPTSLTNKVDAPTTMTQGMSEMDRVADEPAVEEGVCPAGHDFGADLDKFEKDCNGCVSWNTCSDALDKLKEAEGEAPPVIQQETAALKTRAPIGKKEPEVAEEKPAATSRRRRRILSRT
;
A
#
# COMPACT_ATOMS: atom_id res chain seq x y z
N MET A 1 44.30 -13.36 37.64
CA MET A 1 44.38 -12.31 36.61
C MET A 1 44.44 -13.02 35.27
N THR A 2 43.41 -12.87 34.45
CA THR A 2 43.37 -13.42 33.09
C THR A 2 44.45 -12.76 32.25
N SER A 3 45.20 -13.54 31.47
CA SER A 3 46.25 -13.00 30.62
C SER A 3 45.63 -12.08 29.55
N TYR A 4 46.33 -11.00 29.19
CA TYR A 4 45.93 -10.13 28.09
C TYR A 4 45.71 -10.90 26.78
N LEU A 5 46.47 -11.98 26.57
CA LEU A 5 46.32 -12.85 25.41
C LEU A 5 45.00 -13.66 25.45
N ASP A 6 44.54 -14.06 26.63
CA ASP A 6 43.26 -14.76 26.79
C ASP A 6 42.09 -13.81 26.50
N MET A 7 42.22 -12.53 26.87
CA MET A 7 41.23 -11.51 26.55
C MET A 7 41.13 -11.25 25.04
N ILE A 8 42.26 -11.16 24.33
CA ILE A 8 42.27 -10.99 22.86
C ILE A 8 41.68 -12.22 22.17
N LYS A 9 42.00 -13.42 22.66
CA LYS A 9 41.47 -14.67 22.08
C LYS A 9 39.95 -14.73 22.23
N LYS A 10 39.43 -14.45 23.43
CA LYS A 10 38.00 -14.39 23.68
C LYS A 10 37.31 -13.32 22.84
N GLN A 11 37.90 -12.13 22.71
CA GLN A 11 37.36 -11.06 21.87
C GLN A 11 37.26 -11.47 20.39
N ARG A 12 38.23 -12.24 19.87
CA ARG A 12 38.17 -12.76 18.49
C ARG A 12 37.11 -13.85 18.33
N GLU A 13 36.94 -14.72 19.31
CA GLU A 13 35.90 -15.75 19.33
C GLU A 13 34.50 -15.09 19.38
N ASP A 14 34.26 -14.15 20.29
CA ASP A 14 33.00 -13.40 20.42
C ASP A 14 32.65 -12.61 19.14
N LEU A 15 33.66 -12.00 18.47
CA LEU A 15 33.44 -11.28 17.21
C LEU A 15 33.15 -12.23 16.03
N SER A 16 33.81 -13.39 16.00
CA SER A 16 33.54 -14.41 14.98
C SER A 16 32.16 -15.03 15.14
N GLU A 17 31.72 -15.27 16.38
CA GLU A 17 30.39 -15.79 16.69
C GLU A 17 29.30 -14.79 16.29
N ARG A 18 29.45 -13.50 16.63
CA ARG A 18 28.52 -12.45 16.17
C ARG A 18 28.47 -12.32 14.65
N GLN A 19 29.62 -12.43 13.98
CA GLN A 19 29.68 -12.35 12.52
C GLN A 19 29.02 -13.57 11.85
N GLN A 20 29.10 -14.74 12.49
CA GLN A 20 28.40 -15.96 12.09
C GLN A 20 26.89 -15.82 12.34
N GLU A 21 26.46 -15.33 13.51
CA GLU A 21 25.06 -15.03 13.82
C GLU A 21 24.45 -14.02 12.84
N ASP A 22 25.18 -12.98 12.46
CA ASP A 22 24.76 -11.99 11.45
C ASP A 22 24.68 -12.59 10.04
N PHE A 23 25.53 -13.57 9.72
CA PHE A 23 25.51 -14.28 8.44
C PHE A 23 24.36 -15.29 8.38
N GLU A 24 24.10 -16.02 9.45
CA GLU A 24 22.98 -16.96 9.59
C GLU A 24 21.63 -16.23 9.64
N ARG A 25 21.58 -15.05 10.30
CA ARG A 25 20.43 -14.13 10.19
C ARG A 25 20.21 -13.63 8.77
N LYS A 26 21.23 -13.48 7.93
CA LYS A 26 21.06 -12.98 6.56
C LYS A 26 20.27 -13.93 5.66
N GLU A 27 20.35 -15.25 5.85
CA GLU A 27 19.57 -16.21 5.06
C GLU A 27 18.12 -16.38 5.56
N GLU A 28 17.85 -16.26 6.86
CA GLU A 28 16.47 -16.24 7.40
C GLU A 28 15.80 -14.85 7.36
N SER A 29 16.55 -13.75 7.32
CA SER A 29 16.00 -12.38 7.41
C SER A 29 15.42 -11.82 6.12
N THR A 30 15.63 -12.46 4.96
CA THR A 30 14.97 -12.02 3.73
C THR A 30 13.44 -12.02 3.84
N PHE A 31 12.89 -12.81 4.78
CA PHE A 31 11.46 -12.84 5.09
C PHE A 31 11.10 -12.14 6.41
N ARG A 32 12.02 -12.01 7.37
CA ARG A 32 11.71 -11.59 8.76
C ARG A 32 12.04 -10.14 9.11
N ALA A 33 12.87 -9.43 8.36
CA ALA A 33 13.18 -8.05 8.70
C ALA A 33 12.01 -7.11 8.35
N GLY A 34 11.23 -6.74 9.37
CA GLY A 34 10.45 -5.51 9.37
C GLY A 34 9.12 -5.53 8.63
N THR A 35 8.42 -6.65 8.50
CA THR A 35 7.03 -6.64 7.99
C THR A 35 6.02 -6.54 9.13
N VAL A 36 4.84 -5.96 8.88
CA VAL A 36 3.74 -5.95 9.88
C VAL A 36 3.11 -7.33 10.08
N ILE A 37 3.43 -8.30 9.22
CA ILE A 37 2.91 -9.67 9.27
C ILE A 37 3.67 -10.43 10.36
N ASN A 38 2.93 -11.04 11.28
CA ASN A 38 3.47 -11.91 12.29
C ASN A 38 3.72 -13.31 11.68
N ALA A 39 4.97 -13.59 11.32
CA ALA A 39 5.36 -14.86 10.71
C ALA A 39 5.03 -16.07 11.59
N ASP A 40 5.05 -15.91 12.92
CA ASP A 40 4.75 -16.99 13.86
C ASP A 40 3.23 -17.26 13.99
N ALA A 41 2.39 -16.29 13.58
CA ALA A 41 0.94 -16.44 13.54
C ALA A 41 0.45 -17.02 12.20
N LEU A 42 1.31 -17.08 11.18
CA LEU A 42 0.96 -17.60 9.87
C LEU A 42 0.80 -19.13 9.94
N PRO A 43 -0.32 -19.72 9.46
CA PRO A 43 -0.46 -21.17 9.38
C PRO A 43 0.67 -21.80 8.56
N GLU A 44 1.13 -23.00 8.95
CA GLU A 44 2.26 -23.69 8.30
C GLU A 44 2.07 -23.91 6.79
N ASP A 45 0.81 -23.97 6.32
CA ASP A 45 0.44 -24.18 4.92
C ASP A 45 0.05 -22.90 4.17
N MET A 46 0.20 -21.73 4.78
CA MET A 46 -0.12 -20.43 4.18
C MET A 46 1.16 -19.68 3.81
N GLU A 47 1.26 -19.25 2.56
CA GLU A 47 2.38 -18.46 2.05
C GLU A 47 1.96 -17.00 1.80
N LEU A 48 2.94 -16.08 1.77
CA LEU A 48 2.75 -14.71 1.29
C LEU A 48 2.85 -14.70 -0.24
N TRP A 49 1.75 -14.43 -0.92
CA TRP A 49 1.72 -14.27 -2.36
C TRP A 49 2.32 -12.93 -2.79
N ARG A 50 3.30 -12.99 -3.68
CA ARG A 50 3.93 -11.82 -4.31
C ARG A 50 3.82 -11.98 -5.83
N PRO A 51 2.80 -11.37 -6.48
CA PRO A 51 2.61 -11.55 -7.90
C PRO A 51 3.81 -10.99 -8.68
N LYS A 52 4.20 -11.71 -9.74
CA LYS A 52 5.33 -11.33 -10.60
C LYS A 52 4.83 -10.40 -11.71
N LEU A 53 5.70 -10.05 -12.67
CA LEU A 53 5.23 -9.41 -13.90
C LEU A 53 4.45 -10.43 -14.73
N GLY A 54 3.33 -10.01 -15.31
CA GLY A 54 2.48 -10.86 -16.12
C GLY A 54 1.00 -10.79 -15.74
N ASP A 55 0.26 -11.76 -16.24
CA ASP A 55 -1.17 -11.88 -16.04
C ASP A 55 -1.45 -12.84 -14.88
N HIS A 56 -2.32 -12.42 -13.97
CA HIS A 56 -2.67 -13.15 -12.77
C HIS A 56 -4.18 -13.29 -12.64
N CYS A 57 -4.64 -14.47 -12.23
CA CYS A 57 -6.03 -14.79 -11.97
C CYS A 57 -6.15 -15.40 -10.58
N PHE A 58 -7.02 -14.85 -9.73
CA PHE A 58 -7.20 -15.34 -8.37
C PHE A 58 -8.61 -15.10 -7.87
N ASP A 59 -9.03 -15.91 -6.89
CA ASP A 59 -10.26 -15.69 -6.13
C ASP A 59 -9.93 -15.04 -4.79
N VAL A 60 -10.73 -14.05 -4.37
CA VAL A 60 -10.65 -13.47 -3.03
C VAL A 60 -11.44 -14.36 -2.07
N ILE A 61 -10.78 -14.82 -1.01
CA ILE A 61 -11.35 -15.71 0.00
C ILE A 61 -11.89 -14.86 1.16
N PRO A 62 -13.21 -14.89 1.44
CA PRO A 62 -13.76 -14.20 2.59
C PRO A 62 -13.33 -14.90 3.89
N TRP A 63 -13.24 -14.14 4.96
CA TRP A 63 -12.83 -14.59 6.29
C TRP A 63 -13.69 -13.91 7.35
N ILE A 64 -13.59 -14.40 8.59
CA ILE A 64 -14.35 -13.87 9.73
C ILE A 64 -13.43 -12.94 10.53
N SER A 65 -13.85 -11.70 10.77
CA SER A 65 -13.11 -10.72 11.55
C SER A 65 -12.79 -11.22 12.95
N GLY A 66 -11.52 -11.06 13.35
CA GLY A 66 -11.08 -11.30 14.70
C GLY A 66 -11.40 -10.13 15.64
N PRO A 67 -10.90 -10.18 16.89
CA PRO A 67 -11.16 -9.16 17.90
C PRO A 67 -10.46 -7.82 17.64
N ASP A 68 -9.38 -7.81 16.86
CA ASP A 68 -8.49 -6.65 16.72
C ASP A 68 -8.74 -5.88 15.41
N HIS A 69 -9.79 -6.24 14.66
CA HIS A 69 -10.17 -5.56 13.44
C HIS A 69 -10.58 -4.10 13.70
N PRO A 70 -9.95 -3.09 13.05
CA PRO A 70 -10.14 -1.68 13.40
C PRO A 70 -11.49 -1.11 12.97
N TYR A 71 -12.13 -1.72 11.96
CA TYR A 71 -13.34 -1.17 11.33
C TYR A 71 -14.57 -2.08 11.41
N GLU A 72 -14.43 -3.32 11.87
CA GLU A 72 -15.50 -4.32 11.78
C GLU A 72 -15.59 -5.05 13.11
N GLU A 73 -16.81 -5.35 13.55
CA GLU A 73 -17.03 -6.11 14.77
C GLU A 73 -16.53 -7.55 14.61
N LYS A 74 -16.03 -8.14 15.69
CA LYS A 74 -15.65 -9.56 15.72
C LYS A 74 -16.79 -10.45 15.24
N GLY A 75 -16.47 -11.40 14.36
CA GLY A 75 -17.44 -12.39 13.87
C GLY A 75 -18.18 -11.99 12.59
N LYS A 76 -17.91 -10.80 12.03
CA LYS A 76 -18.45 -10.36 10.74
C LYS A 76 -17.62 -10.93 9.60
N TYR A 77 -18.25 -11.10 8.43
CA TYR A 77 -17.52 -11.51 7.23
C TYR A 77 -16.80 -10.30 6.62
N CYS A 78 -15.51 -10.46 6.41
CA CYS A 78 -14.64 -9.50 5.76
C CYS A 78 -13.96 -10.16 4.55
N TRP A 79 -13.48 -9.34 3.63
CA TRP A 79 -12.72 -9.81 2.45
C TRP A 79 -11.46 -8.98 2.21
N VAL A 80 -11.30 -7.88 2.93
CA VAL A 80 -10.15 -6.99 2.89
C VAL A 80 -9.92 -6.40 4.28
N LEU A 81 -8.66 -6.34 4.70
CA LEU A 81 -8.23 -5.54 5.84
C LEU A 81 -7.37 -4.39 5.32
N SER A 82 -7.83 -3.15 5.46
CA SER A 82 -7.06 -1.96 5.07
C SER A 82 -6.40 -1.35 6.29
N LEU A 83 -5.11 -1.03 6.22
CA LEU A 83 -4.34 -0.50 7.33
C LEU A 83 -3.41 0.63 6.90
N TRP A 84 -3.27 1.66 7.72
CA TRP A 84 -2.23 2.68 7.60
C TRP A 84 -0.91 2.17 8.20
N VAL A 85 0.10 1.99 7.35
CA VAL A 85 1.39 1.40 7.72
C VAL A 85 2.52 2.42 7.49
N TYR A 86 3.31 2.69 8.52
CA TYR A 86 4.61 3.33 8.36
C TYR A 86 5.57 2.38 7.69
N GLN A 87 6.27 2.84 6.67
CA GLN A 87 7.23 2.04 5.92
C GLN A 87 8.61 2.65 6.04
N ASN A 88 9.65 1.79 6.06
CA ASN A 88 11.04 2.21 6.17
C ASN A 88 11.33 3.00 7.47
N VAL A 89 10.79 2.54 8.60
CA VAL A 89 11.05 3.14 9.91
C VAL A 89 12.44 2.75 10.39
N GLY A 90 13.25 3.75 10.70
CA GLY A 90 14.61 3.54 11.20
C GLY A 90 15.62 3.02 10.17
N SER A 91 16.81 2.68 10.64
CA SER A 91 17.87 2.10 9.80
C SER A 91 17.58 0.67 9.34
N LEU A 92 16.73 -0.06 10.08
CA LEU A 92 16.32 -1.43 9.77
C LEU A 92 15.17 -1.51 8.77
N ARG A 93 14.53 -0.36 8.47
CA ARG A 93 13.38 -0.24 7.56
C ARG A 93 12.18 -1.05 8.00
N ASP A 94 11.93 -1.05 9.30
CA ASP A 94 10.80 -1.74 9.88
C ASP A 94 9.48 -1.13 9.38
N GLN A 95 8.42 -1.93 9.45
CA GLN A 95 7.06 -1.50 9.16
C GLN A 95 6.22 -1.64 10.41
N PHE A 96 5.43 -0.60 10.69
CA PHE A 96 4.54 -0.54 11.84
C PHE A 96 3.17 -0.05 11.40
N ILE A 97 2.11 -0.61 11.95
CA ILE A 97 0.78 -0.02 11.84
C ILE A 97 0.78 1.28 12.65
N SER A 98 0.16 2.33 12.13
CA SER A 98 0.00 3.60 12.86
C SER A 98 -1.13 3.48 13.87
N PRO A 99 -0.83 3.49 15.20
CA PRO A 99 -1.88 3.41 16.20
C PRO A 99 -2.77 4.66 16.20
N ALA A 100 -2.20 5.84 15.95
CA ALA A 100 -2.94 7.09 15.87
C ALA A 100 -3.98 7.09 14.74
N SER A 101 -3.69 6.45 13.59
CA SER A 101 -4.59 6.43 12.44
C SER A 101 -5.82 5.54 12.61
N HIS A 102 -5.78 4.55 13.51
CA HIS A 102 -6.85 3.54 13.67
C HIS A 102 -7.54 3.65 15.03
N TRP A 103 -6.78 3.78 16.11
CA TRP A 103 -7.31 3.75 17.48
C TRP A 103 -7.18 5.09 18.20
N ARG A 104 -6.55 6.10 17.59
CA ARG A 104 -6.23 7.40 18.21
C ARG A 104 -5.31 7.25 19.43
N ASP A 105 -4.54 6.18 19.45
CA ASP A 105 -3.54 5.92 20.50
C ASP A 105 -2.28 6.78 20.28
N PRO A 106 -1.47 6.99 21.34
CA PRO A 106 -0.18 7.65 21.21
C PRO A 106 0.71 6.96 20.18
N ASP A 107 1.31 7.77 19.31
CA ASP A 107 2.11 7.29 18.17
C ASP A 107 3.32 8.22 18.00
N PRO A 108 4.54 7.71 18.26
CA PRO A 108 5.74 8.54 18.28
C PRO A 108 6.02 9.20 16.92
N ILE A 109 5.68 8.51 15.84
CA ILE A 109 5.96 8.97 14.48
C ILE A 109 4.94 10.05 14.11
N ALA A 110 3.67 9.87 14.48
CA ALA A 110 2.65 10.90 14.31
C ALA A 110 2.97 12.17 15.12
N GLU A 111 3.39 12.03 16.38
CA GLU A 111 3.82 13.13 17.25
C GLU A 111 4.99 13.92 16.62
N TYR A 112 5.98 13.22 16.08
CA TYR A 112 7.10 13.84 15.35
C TYR A 112 6.61 14.63 14.14
N MET A 113 5.77 14.04 13.29
CA MET A 113 5.27 14.71 12.09
C MET A 113 4.46 15.97 12.42
N ASN A 114 3.63 15.92 13.47
CA ASN A 114 2.81 17.05 13.89
C ASN A 114 3.63 18.18 14.51
N SER A 115 4.75 17.87 15.17
CA SER A 115 5.58 18.88 15.85
C SER A 115 6.58 19.61 14.95
N LYS A 116 6.96 19.05 13.79
CA LYS A 116 8.11 19.54 13.01
C LYS A 116 7.82 20.30 11.72
N HIS A 117 6.56 20.50 11.32
CA HIS A 117 6.20 21.15 10.04
C HIS A 117 7.13 20.72 8.88
N LEU A 118 7.20 19.41 8.65
CA LEU A 118 8.15 18.83 7.70
C LEU A 118 7.86 19.31 6.27
N PRO A 119 8.90 19.53 5.44
CA PRO A 119 8.73 19.72 4.01
C PRO A 119 7.94 18.58 3.38
N LYS A 120 7.14 18.86 2.34
CA LYS A 120 6.26 17.89 1.67
C LYS A 120 6.97 16.60 1.25
N GLU A 121 8.23 16.70 0.82
CA GLU A 121 9.03 15.55 0.40
C GLU A 121 9.42 14.64 1.57
N GLU A 122 9.82 15.22 2.71
CA GLU A 122 10.15 14.46 3.92
C GLU A 122 8.89 13.87 4.56
N TYR A 123 7.82 14.66 4.62
CA TYR A 123 6.51 14.20 5.07
C TYR A 123 6.02 13.00 4.25
N GLY A 124 6.16 13.06 2.92
CA GLY A 124 5.78 11.97 2.02
C GLY A 124 6.55 10.66 2.22
N LYS A 125 7.79 10.75 2.73
CA LYS A 125 8.63 9.58 3.05
C LYS A 125 8.24 8.93 4.38
N ILE A 126 7.89 9.74 5.37
CA ILE A 126 7.64 9.29 6.76
C ILE A 126 6.18 8.92 7.00
N ARG A 127 5.23 9.62 6.35
CA ARG A 127 3.80 9.39 6.57
C ARG A 127 3.40 7.94 6.35
N SER A 128 2.43 7.49 7.14
CA SER A 128 1.81 6.19 6.92
C SER A 128 1.19 6.12 5.53
N LYS A 129 1.23 4.94 4.92
CA LYS A 129 0.61 4.65 3.63
C LYS A 129 -0.41 3.55 3.82
N GLN A 130 -1.55 3.71 3.16
CA GLN A 130 -2.62 2.72 3.25
C GLN A 130 -2.25 1.46 2.45
N ARG A 131 -2.25 0.32 3.14
CA ARG A 131 -2.03 -1.04 2.62
C ARG A 131 -3.32 -1.83 2.77
N ALA A 132 -3.47 -2.88 1.97
CA ALA A 132 -4.59 -3.78 1.99
C ALA A 132 -4.10 -5.23 2.02
N PHE A 133 -4.76 -6.04 2.84
CA PHE A 133 -4.46 -7.44 3.05
C PHE A 133 -5.65 -8.28 2.61
N TYR A 134 -5.37 -9.31 1.81
CA TYR A 134 -6.34 -10.23 1.25
C TYR A 134 -5.93 -11.67 1.53
N LEU A 135 -6.92 -12.54 1.72
CA LEU A 135 -6.71 -13.97 1.50
C LEU A 135 -7.09 -14.27 0.04
N VAL A 136 -6.19 -14.90 -0.70
CA VAL A 136 -6.38 -15.20 -2.12
C VAL A 136 -6.11 -16.67 -2.41
N TRP A 137 -6.81 -17.20 -3.41
CA TRP A 137 -6.50 -18.50 -4.01
C TRP A 137 -6.16 -18.29 -5.49
N VAL A 138 -4.91 -18.60 -5.84
CA VAL A 138 -4.28 -18.19 -7.10
C VAL A 138 -4.40 -19.28 -8.16
N HIS A 139 -4.80 -18.91 -9.38
CA HIS A 139 -5.12 -19.81 -10.50
C HIS A 139 -4.15 -19.68 -11.67
N ASP A 140 -2.97 -19.09 -11.44
CA ASP A 140 -2.00 -18.82 -12.50
C ASP A 140 -1.38 -20.11 -13.05
N THR A 141 -1.00 -21.02 -12.14
CA THR A 141 -0.40 -22.31 -12.45
C THR A 141 -0.95 -23.37 -11.51
N PRO A 142 -0.93 -24.67 -11.89
CA PRO A 142 -1.33 -25.75 -10.99
C PRO A 142 -0.50 -25.84 -9.71
N GLU A 143 0.74 -25.32 -9.74
CA GLU A 143 1.63 -25.29 -8.58
C GLU A 143 1.18 -24.23 -7.57
N GLU A 144 0.83 -23.04 -8.04
CA GLU A 144 0.27 -21.97 -7.19
C GLU A 144 -1.11 -22.34 -6.65
N GLU A 145 -1.96 -22.96 -7.47
CA GLU A 145 -3.29 -23.41 -7.06
C GLU A 145 -3.21 -24.47 -5.95
N LYS A 146 -2.18 -25.33 -5.99
CA LYS A 146 -1.94 -26.38 -4.98
C LYS A 146 -1.53 -25.82 -3.62
N LYS A 147 -0.91 -24.65 -3.56
CA LYS A 147 -0.59 -23.99 -2.27
C LYS A 147 -1.85 -23.65 -1.48
N GLY A 148 -2.96 -23.42 -2.18
CA GLY A 148 -4.24 -23.11 -1.56
C GLY A 148 -4.34 -21.62 -1.19
N VAL A 149 -4.80 -21.33 0.02
CA VAL A 149 -5.00 -19.95 0.47
C VAL A 149 -3.65 -19.31 0.78
N GLN A 150 -3.41 -18.15 0.18
CA GLN A 150 -2.21 -17.33 0.38
C GLN A 150 -2.62 -15.95 0.92
N LEU A 151 -1.75 -15.33 1.72
CA LEU A 151 -1.92 -13.95 2.16
C LEU A 151 -1.35 -13.01 1.09
N TRP A 152 -2.05 -11.95 0.73
CA TRP A 152 -1.58 -10.96 -0.24
C TRP A 152 -1.64 -9.56 0.35
N GLU A 153 -0.47 -8.92 0.43
CA GLU A 153 -0.32 -7.52 0.81
C GLU A 153 -0.13 -6.65 -0.44
N VAL A 154 -0.94 -5.60 -0.57
CA VAL A 154 -0.84 -4.65 -1.68
C VAL A 154 -1.11 -3.21 -1.24
N ALA A 155 -0.63 -2.23 -2.00
CA ALA A 155 -0.98 -0.84 -1.73
C ALA A 155 -2.48 -0.62 -2.04
N HIS A 156 -3.19 0.08 -1.16
CA HIS A 156 -4.61 0.37 -1.33
C HIS A 156 -4.90 1.04 -2.69
N PHE A 157 -4.05 2.00 -3.07
CA PHE A 157 -4.19 2.76 -4.32
C PHE A 157 -4.18 1.89 -5.58
N PHE A 158 -3.38 0.83 -5.62
CA PHE A 158 -3.22 0.02 -6.82
C PHE A 158 -4.37 -0.95 -7.06
N ILE A 159 -4.94 -1.53 -5.99
CA ILE A 159 -5.89 -2.63 -6.13
C ILE A 159 -7.25 -2.31 -5.54
N VAL A 160 -7.33 -1.80 -4.31
CA VAL A 160 -8.63 -1.60 -3.63
C VAL A 160 -9.49 -0.59 -4.39
N SER A 161 -8.91 0.56 -4.75
CA SER A 161 -9.62 1.59 -5.50
C SER A 161 -10.11 1.08 -6.85
N GLN A 162 -9.24 0.36 -7.57
CA GLN A 162 -9.56 -0.16 -8.90
C GLN A 162 -10.58 -1.31 -8.84
N LEU A 163 -10.52 -2.17 -7.83
CA LEU A 163 -11.53 -3.22 -7.60
C LEU A 163 -12.89 -2.61 -7.27
N LYS A 164 -12.93 -1.58 -6.43
CA LYS A 164 -14.17 -0.87 -6.08
C LYS A 164 -14.80 -0.27 -7.33
N GLU A 165 -14.02 0.45 -8.13
CA GLU A 165 -14.48 1.03 -9.40
C GLU A 165 -14.96 -0.04 -10.37
N ALA A 166 -14.16 -1.08 -10.62
CA ALA A 166 -14.51 -2.17 -11.53
C ALA A 166 -15.77 -2.94 -11.07
N SER A 167 -16.05 -2.96 -9.76
CA SER A 167 -17.20 -3.69 -9.21
C SER A 167 -18.53 -2.96 -9.37
N GLN A 168 -18.51 -1.66 -9.69
CA GLN A 168 -19.71 -0.86 -9.89
C GLN A 168 -20.29 -1.10 -11.29
N ILE A 169 -21.60 -1.38 -11.37
CA ILE A 169 -22.30 -1.56 -12.64
C ILE A 169 -22.76 -0.19 -13.15
N PRO A 170 -22.23 0.32 -14.29
CA PRO A 170 -22.36 1.73 -14.68
C PRO A 170 -23.79 2.20 -14.97
N MET A 171 -24.73 1.30 -15.27
CA MET A 171 -26.14 1.66 -15.56
C MET A 171 -27.16 0.96 -14.64
N GLY A 172 -26.71 0.09 -13.73
CA GLY A 172 -27.60 -0.79 -12.97
C GLY A 172 -27.68 -0.51 -11.47
N GLY A 173 -26.83 0.37 -10.94
CA GLY A 173 -26.81 0.71 -9.51
C GLY A 173 -26.45 -0.46 -8.57
N GLY A 174 -25.88 -1.55 -9.11
CA GLY A 174 -25.48 -2.73 -8.35
C GLY A 174 -23.96 -2.88 -8.20
N LEU A 175 -23.55 -3.72 -7.26
CA LEU A 175 -22.16 -4.15 -7.06
C LEU A 175 -22.02 -5.60 -7.52
N ILE A 176 -20.92 -5.91 -8.21
CA ILE A 176 -20.53 -7.28 -8.55
C ILE A 176 -20.02 -7.94 -7.25
N PRO A 177 -20.68 -8.99 -6.72
CA PRO A 177 -20.27 -9.63 -5.47
C PRO A 177 -19.12 -10.62 -5.72
N TYR A 178 -17.99 -10.12 -6.24
CA TYR A 178 -16.89 -10.98 -6.71
C TYR A 178 -16.28 -11.84 -5.60
N MET A 179 -16.43 -11.45 -4.33
CA MET A 179 -15.98 -12.19 -3.15
C MET A 179 -16.94 -13.29 -2.67
N ASP A 180 -18.15 -13.41 -3.23
CA ASP A 180 -19.08 -14.49 -2.87
C ASP A 180 -18.49 -15.85 -3.25
N HIS A 181 -18.47 -16.83 -2.37
CA HIS A 181 -17.82 -18.13 -2.63
C HIS A 181 -18.56 -19.00 -3.67
N LYS A 182 -19.88 -18.84 -3.85
CA LYS A 182 -20.71 -19.61 -4.80
C LYS A 182 -20.97 -18.87 -6.11
N LYS A 183 -21.28 -17.57 -6.03
CA LYS A 183 -21.73 -16.73 -7.15
C LYS A 183 -20.75 -15.61 -7.50
N GLY A 184 -19.60 -15.56 -6.84
CA GLY A 184 -18.59 -14.55 -7.10
C GLY A 184 -17.82 -14.81 -8.39
N LYS A 185 -16.80 -13.99 -8.60
CA LYS A 185 -15.99 -13.96 -9.82
C LYS A 185 -14.52 -14.03 -9.47
N SER A 186 -13.72 -14.55 -10.38
CA SER A 186 -12.26 -14.44 -10.26
C SER A 186 -11.83 -13.05 -10.68
N VAL A 187 -10.80 -12.55 -10.00
CA VAL A 187 -10.14 -11.28 -10.29
C VAL A 187 -8.97 -11.56 -11.22
N PHE A 188 -8.98 -10.93 -12.38
CA PHE A 188 -7.88 -10.94 -13.32
C PHE A 188 -7.17 -9.59 -13.33
N ILE A 189 -5.86 -9.59 -13.12
CA ILE A 189 -4.99 -8.40 -13.18
C ILE A 189 -3.80 -8.67 -14.10
N SER A 190 -3.31 -7.63 -14.77
CA SER A 190 -2.07 -7.67 -15.53
C SER A 190 -1.09 -6.68 -14.89
N ILE A 191 0.10 -7.17 -14.53
CA ILE A 191 1.17 -6.37 -13.93
C ILE A 191 2.25 -6.16 -14.99
N LYS A 192 2.47 -4.89 -15.35
CA LYS A 192 3.46 -4.51 -16.37
C LYS A 192 4.54 -3.64 -15.75
N SER A 193 5.75 -3.71 -16.31
CA SER A 193 6.81 -2.76 -16.00
C SER A 193 6.57 -1.46 -16.78
N GLU A 194 6.53 -0.33 -16.06
CA GLU A 194 6.40 1.03 -16.60
C GLU A 194 7.74 1.77 -16.42
N GLY A 195 8.84 1.11 -16.78
CA GLY A 195 10.18 1.63 -16.67
C GLY A 195 10.87 1.26 -15.36
N SER A 196 11.96 1.98 -15.04
CA SER A 196 12.74 1.76 -13.83
C SER A 196 13.00 3.08 -13.11
N PHE A 197 12.97 3.05 -11.78
CA PHE A 197 13.38 4.16 -10.92
C PHE A 197 14.56 3.72 -10.05
N THR A 198 15.37 4.69 -9.64
CA THR A 198 16.44 4.43 -8.67
C THR A 198 15.89 4.74 -7.29
N ASP A 199 15.90 3.76 -6.38
CA ASP A 199 15.47 3.97 -4.99
C ASP A 199 16.46 4.86 -4.22
N GLY A 200 16.13 5.21 -2.98
CA GLY A 200 16.98 6.03 -2.12
C GLY A 200 18.37 5.42 -1.85
N ASP A 201 18.57 4.14 -2.16
CA ASP A 201 19.83 3.41 -1.95
C ASP A 201 20.67 3.31 -3.22
N GLY A 202 20.21 3.87 -4.33
CA GLY A 202 20.89 3.74 -5.61
C GLY A 202 20.55 2.46 -6.37
N ASN A 203 19.63 1.61 -5.87
CA ASN A 203 19.23 0.41 -6.59
C ASN A 203 18.15 0.73 -7.64
N LYS A 204 18.34 0.22 -8.85
CA LYS A 204 17.31 0.30 -9.89
C LYS A 204 16.21 -0.72 -9.59
N ARG A 205 14.98 -0.25 -9.49
CA ARG A 205 13.77 -1.06 -9.35
C ARG A 205 12.84 -0.80 -10.52
N ASP A 206 12.16 -1.84 -10.99
CA ASP A 206 11.13 -1.66 -12.00
C ASP A 206 9.91 -0.98 -11.37
N SER A 207 9.41 0.06 -12.03
CA SER A 207 8.11 0.63 -11.70
C SER A 207 7.05 -0.34 -12.16
N ILE A 208 6.18 -0.78 -11.26
CA ILE A 208 5.10 -1.69 -11.59
C ILE A 208 3.80 -0.91 -11.79
N GLN A 209 3.07 -1.25 -12.84
CA GLN A 209 1.75 -0.72 -13.14
C GLN A 209 0.74 -1.86 -13.17
N PHE A 210 -0.31 -1.72 -12.38
CA PHE A 210 -1.44 -2.64 -12.37
C PHE A 210 -2.46 -2.19 -13.41
N SER A 211 -2.85 -3.08 -14.31
CA SER A 211 -4.01 -2.85 -15.16
C SER A 211 -5.29 -2.87 -14.33
N ALA A 212 -6.31 -2.13 -14.77
CA ALA A 212 -7.65 -2.20 -14.20
C ALA A 212 -8.11 -3.67 -14.06
N PRO A 213 -8.54 -4.11 -12.86
CA PRO A 213 -9.00 -5.46 -12.62
C PRO A 213 -10.20 -5.80 -13.51
N LYS A 214 -10.22 -7.04 -13.98
CA LYS A 214 -11.36 -7.60 -14.73
C LYS A 214 -11.95 -8.74 -13.95
N PHE A 215 -13.27 -8.80 -13.87
CA PHE A 215 -13.96 -9.92 -13.26
C PHE A 215 -14.28 -10.98 -14.32
N VAL A 216 -13.77 -12.19 -14.11
CA VAL A 216 -13.97 -13.34 -14.98
C VAL A 216 -14.88 -14.35 -14.28
N GLU A 217 -15.76 -15.01 -15.04
CA GLU A 217 -16.62 -16.05 -14.49
C GLU A 217 -15.77 -17.23 -13.98
N ARG A 218 -16.07 -17.72 -12.78
CA ARG A 218 -15.32 -18.84 -12.21
C ARG A 218 -15.61 -20.13 -12.98
N LYS A 219 -14.59 -20.96 -13.16
CA LYS A 219 -14.75 -22.30 -13.73
C LYS A 219 -15.50 -23.24 -12.78
N ALA A 220 -15.33 -23.05 -11.47
CA ALA A 220 -15.96 -23.84 -10.43
C ALA A 220 -16.20 -22.98 -9.17
N VAL A 221 -17.12 -23.44 -8.32
CA VAL A 221 -17.34 -22.89 -6.97
C VAL A 221 -16.09 -23.13 -6.13
N ILE A 222 -15.76 -22.20 -5.22
CA ILE A 222 -14.61 -22.35 -4.34
C ILE A 222 -14.84 -23.58 -3.45
N PRO A 223 -13.95 -24.59 -3.47
CA PRO A 223 -14.11 -25.80 -2.68
C PRO A 223 -14.10 -25.55 -1.17
N ASP A 224 -14.88 -26.32 -0.41
CA ASP A 224 -15.00 -26.17 1.05
C ASP A 224 -13.66 -26.35 1.78
N ASN A 225 -12.75 -27.18 1.26
CA ASN A 225 -11.42 -27.38 1.83
C ASN A 225 -10.49 -26.17 1.66
N ILE A 226 -10.78 -25.27 0.71
CA ILE A 226 -10.08 -23.99 0.58
C ILE A 226 -10.70 -22.98 1.56
N LEU A 227 -12.04 -22.94 1.65
CA LEU A 227 -12.75 -22.04 2.56
C LEU A 227 -12.44 -22.34 4.04
N SER A 228 -12.25 -23.61 4.41
CA SER A 228 -11.90 -24.01 5.78
C SER A 228 -10.49 -23.57 6.21
N LYS A 229 -9.62 -23.17 5.26
CA LYS A 229 -8.29 -22.62 5.54
C LYS A 229 -8.31 -21.10 5.78
N SER A 230 -9.48 -20.46 5.68
CA SER A 230 -9.60 -19.04 6.01
C SER A 230 -9.31 -18.80 7.49
N VAL A 231 -8.53 -17.76 7.77
CA VAL A 231 -8.17 -17.33 9.12
C VAL A 231 -8.45 -15.83 9.27
N PRO A 232 -8.70 -15.33 10.50
CA PRO A 232 -8.84 -13.90 10.73
C PRO A 232 -7.53 -13.17 10.36
N VAL A 233 -7.58 -12.28 9.36
CA VAL A 233 -6.37 -11.61 8.84
C VAL A 233 -5.79 -10.63 9.86
N ASP A 234 -6.63 -10.03 10.71
CA ASP A 234 -6.18 -9.19 11.82
C ASP A 234 -5.31 -9.96 12.83
N GLY A 235 -5.57 -11.26 13.03
CA GLY A 235 -4.74 -12.12 13.88
C GLY A 235 -3.38 -12.50 13.28
N LEU A 236 -3.19 -12.28 11.97
CA LEU A 236 -1.90 -12.53 11.28
C LEU A 236 -0.97 -11.32 11.32
N ILE A 237 -1.44 -10.19 11.83
CA ILE A 237 -0.76 -8.91 11.76
C ILE A 237 -0.49 -8.40 13.17
N ASN A 238 0.67 -7.77 13.39
CA ASN A 238 0.96 -7.11 14.65
C ASN A 238 0.19 -5.78 14.76
N MET A 239 -1.10 -5.86 15.13
CA MET A 239 -2.06 -4.75 15.13
C MET A 239 -1.66 -3.61 16.07
N HIS A 240 -1.13 -3.94 17.25
CA HIS A 240 -0.81 -2.97 18.30
C HIS A 240 0.69 -2.99 18.62
N PRO A 241 1.55 -2.43 17.74
CA PRO A 241 2.95 -2.27 18.07
C PRO A 241 3.09 -1.36 19.30
N SER A 242 4.00 -1.70 20.22
CA SER A 242 4.20 -0.87 21.41
C SER A 242 4.86 0.47 21.03
N TYR A 243 4.49 1.53 21.75
CA TYR A 243 5.09 2.86 21.58
C TYR A 243 6.61 2.81 21.69
N GLU A 244 7.15 2.10 22.70
CA GLU A 244 8.58 1.94 22.93
C GLU A 244 9.30 1.28 21.76
N LEU A 245 8.71 0.23 21.17
CA LEU A 245 9.28 -0.46 20.00
C LEU A 245 9.35 0.46 18.79
N MET A 246 8.25 1.18 18.52
CA MET A 246 8.21 2.17 17.43
C MET A 246 9.20 3.32 17.66
N TYR A 247 9.27 3.83 18.89
CA TYR A 247 10.20 4.89 19.30
C TYR A 247 11.64 4.44 19.07
N LYS A 248 12.00 3.26 19.57
CA LYS A 248 13.34 2.69 19.41
C LYS A 248 13.70 2.48 17.95
N ALA A 249 12.79 1.96 17.14
CA ALA A 249 13.01 1.80 15.72
C ALA A 249 13.19 3.16 15.02
N PHE A 250 12.39 4.16 15.36
CA PHE A 250 12.40 5.46 14.69
C PHE A 250 13.61 6.33 15.06
N TRP A 251 13.98 6.44 16.34
CA TRP A 251 15.10 7.28 16.81
C TRP A 251 16.40 6.54 17.09
N GLY A 252 16.37 5.20 17.16
CA GLY A 252 17.55 4.40 17.53
C GLY A 252 17.95 4.54 19.00
N LYS A 253 17.03 4.92 19.88
CA LYS A 253 17.25 5.11 21.33
C LYS A 253 16.11 4.51 22.15
N GLU A 254 16.40 4.06 23.37
CA GLU A 254 15.36 3.62 24.30
C GLU A 254 14.47 4.80 24.73
N TYR A 255 13.20 4.52 24.99
CA TYR A 255 12.25 5.49 25.49
C TYR A 255 12.53 5.74 26.99
N ASP A 256 12.79 6.99 27.38
CA ASP A 256 13.12 7.39 28.76
C ASP A 256 11.90 7.80 29.59
N GLY A 257 10.69 7.78 29.00
CA GLY A 257 9.45 8.18 29.67
C GLY A 257 9.26 9.69 29.80
N GLU A 258 10.22 10.52 29.36
CA GLU A 258 10.13 11.98 29.42
C GLU A 258 9.64 12.61 28.12
N ALA A 259 9.20 11.82 27.13
CA ALA A 259 8.65 12.40 25.92
C ALA A 259 7.42 13.24 26.25
N VAL A 260 7.60 14.53 26.04
CA VAL A 260 6.61 15.58 26.12
C VAL A 260 5.41 15.10 25.31
N HIS A 261 4.37 14.62 25.99
CA HIS A 261 3.04 14.62 25.42
C HIS A 261 2.74 16.08 25.13
N ALA A 262 3.11 16.54 23.93
CA ALA A 262 2.57 17.76 23.38
C ALA A 262 1.06 17.51 23.43
N GLU A 263 0.37 18.20 24.35
CA GLU A 263 -1.08 18.08 24.53
C GLU A 263 -1.67 18.03 23.14
N ALA A 264 -2.26 16.87 22.80
CA ALA A 264 -2.81 16.66 21.47
C ALA A 264 -3.69 17.88 21.18
N PRO A 265 -3.42 18.67 20.12
CA PRO A 265 -4.27 19.80 19.82
C PRO A 265 -5.71 19.28 19.80
N PRO A 266 -6.69 19.99 20.40
CA PRO A 266 -8.07 19.50 20.45
C PRO A 266 -8.60 19.40 19.02
N THR A 267 -8.43 18.23 18.41
CA THR A 267 -8.84 17.99 17.03
C THR A 267 -10.33 17.73 17.02
N SER A 268 -11.11 18.81 16.97
CA SER A 268 -12.51 18.81 16.55
C SER A 268 -12.59 18.49 15.04
N LEU A 269 -12.24 17.26 14.67
CA LEU A 269 -12.58 16.68 13.38
C LEU A 269 -13.57 15.54 13.62
N THR A 270 -14.80 15.90 13.94
CA THR A 270 -15.94 15.02 13.68
C THR A 270 -16.13 14.93 12.18
N ASN A 271 -15.34 14.07 11.53
CA ASN A 271 -15.85 13.37 10.35
C ASN A 271 -16.92 12.42 10.88
N LYS A 272 -18.16 12.92 10.95
CA LYS A 272 -19.34 12.06 10.98
C LYS A 272 -19.23 11.22 9.72
N VAL A 273 -18.85 9.96 9.89
CA VAL A 273 -19.13 8.94 8.90
C VAL A 273 -20.65 8.86 8.89
N ASP A 274 -21.26 9.51 7.88
CA ASP A 274 -22.67 9.32 7.60
C ASP A 274 -22.87 7.83 7.35
N ALA A 275 -23.52 7.18 8.32
CA ALA A 275 -24.09 5.86 8.12
C ALA A 275 -24.98 5.91 6.87
N PRO A 276 -25.00 4.86 6.04
CA PRO A 276 -25.92 4.81 4.91
C PRO A 276 -27.35 4.77 5.45
N THR A 277 -27.99 5.94 5.46
CA THR A 277 -29.40 6.09 5.82
C THR A 277 -30.24 5.33 4.80
N THR A 278 -30.78 4.20 5.25
CA THR A 278 -31.84 3.45 4.62
C THR A 278 -32.96 4.40 4.19
N MET A 279 -33.21 4.50 2.89
CA MET A 279 -34.34 5.25 2.35
C MET A 279 -35.65 4.64 2.83
N THR A 280 -36.17 5.21 3.92
CA THR A 280 -37.54 4.99 4.38
C THR A 280 -38.27 6.29 4.13
N GLN A 281 -39.16 6.28 3.15
CA GLN A 281 -40.11 7.36 2.90
C GLN A 281 -40.92 7.63 4.17
N GLY A 282 -40.88 8.87 4.65
CA GLY A 282 -41.66 9.31 5.79
C GLY A 282 -41.39 10.77 6.11
N MET A 283 -42.22 11.64 5.56
CA MET A 283 -42.27 13.07 5.86
C MET A 283 -42.50 13.32 7.36
N SER A 284 -41.71 14.21 7.98
CA SER A 284 -42.24 15.24 8.88
C SER A 284 -41.23 16.38 9.10
N GLU A 285 -41.72 17.58 8.82
CA GLU A 285 -41.28 18.92 9.17
C GLU A 285 -40.52 19.12 10.49
N MET A 286 -39.74 20.22 10.48
CA MET A 286 -39.15 21.00 11.58
C MET A 286 -37.76 20.60 12.07
N ASP A 287 -36.74 21.24 11.49
CA ASP A 287 -35.85 22.10 12.28
C ASP A 287 -35.24 23.21 11.40
N ARG A 288 -35.45 24.46 11.84
CA ARG A 288 -34.95 25.69 11.20
C ARG A 288 -33.44 25.79 11.46
N VAL A 289 -32.64 25.50 10.45
CA VAL A 289 -31.23 25.94 10.39
C VAL A 289 -31.26 27.47 10.31
N ALA A 290 -30.55 28.13 11.21
CA ALA A 290 -30.40 29.59 11.20
C ALA A 290 -29.79 30.01 9.85
N ASP A 291 -30.39 31.01 9.21
CA ASP A 291 -29.88 31.63 7.98
C ASP A 291 -28.42 32.06 8.20
N GLU A 292 -27.48 31.32 7.61
CA GLU A 292 -26.14 31.84 7.42
C GLU A 292 -26.25 33.04 6.48
N PRO A 293 -25.64 34.20 6.84
CA PRO A 293 -25.74 35.39 6.02
C PRO A 293 -25.15 35.08 4.64
N ALA A 294 -25.96 35.26 3.60
CA ALA A 294 -25.50 35.14 2.22
C ALA A 294 -24.30 36.07 2.01
N VAL A 295 -23.11 35.49 1.83
CA VAL A 295 -21.90 36.23 1.52
C VAL A 295 -22.07 36.78 0.10
N GLU A 296 -22.07 38.10 -0.04
CA GLU A 296 -22.11 38.73 -1.36
C GLU A 296 -20.89 38.28 -2.18
N GLU A 297 -21.15 37.66 -3.34
CA GLU A 297 -20.09 37.13 -4.22
C GLU A 297 -19.11 38.24 -4.62
N GLY A 298 -17.82 38.04 -4.32
CA GLY A 298 -16.74 38.94 -4.73
C GLY A 298 -16.35 40.04 -3.73
N VAL A 299 -16.92 40.05 -2.51
CA VAL A 299 -16.51 41.00 -1.46
C VAL A 299 -15.83 40.25 -0.32
N CYS A 300 -14.62 40.67 0.06
CA CYS A 300 -13.94 40.12 1.23
C CYS A 300 -14.65 40.60 2.51
N PRO A 301 -15.09 39.71 3.42
CA PRO A 301 -15.79 40.11 4.64
C PRO A 301 -14.92 40.95 5.60
N ALA A 302 -13.59 40.89 5.47
CA ALA A 302 -12.65 41.72 6.21
C ALA A 302 -12.35 43.08 5.55
N GLY A 303 -12.89 43.36 4.35
CA GLY A 303 -12.71 44.62 3.63
C GLY A 303 -11.44 44.73 2.77
N HIS A 304 -10.72 43.62 2.56
CA HIS A 304 -9.54 43.56 1.68
C HIS A 304 -9.89 43.31 0.20
N ASP A 305 -8.92 43.40 -0.70
CA ASP A 305 -9.15 43.14 -2.12
C ASP A 305 -9.34 41.63 -2.38
N PHE A 306 -10.57 41.24 -2.72
CA PHE A 306 -10.96 39.85 -2.94
C PHE A 306 -10.18 39.24 -4.12
N GLY A 307 -9.47 38.14 -3.86
CA GLY A 307 -8.61 37.47 -4.83
C GLY A 307 -7.21 38.07 -4.99
N ALA A 308 -6.96 39.33 -4.63
CA ALA A 308 -5.63 39.94 -4.78
C ALA A 308 -4.77 39.87 -3.50
N ASP A 309 -5.42 39.87 -2.33
CA ASP A 309 -4.78 39.89 -1.02
C ASP A 309 -4.81 38.55 -0.27
N LEU A 310 -5.04 37.44 -0.99
CA LEU A 310 -5.00 36.11 -0.42
C LEU A 310 -3.66 35.88 0.29
N ASP A 311 -3.71 35.46 1.56
CA ASP A 311 -2.58 35.18 2.46
C ASP A 311 -1.68 36.38 2.84
N LYS A 312 -2.00 37.61 2.44
CA LYS A 312 -1.26 38.81 2.92
C LYS A 312 -1.62 39.17 4.37
N PHE A 313 -2.82 38.82 4.82
CA PHE A 313 -3.35 39.14 6.14
C PHE A 313 -3.70 37.87 6.93
N GLU A 314 -2.68 37.25 7.53
CA GLU A 314 -2.78 35.95 8.23
C GLU A 314 -3.89 35.90 9.30
N LYS A 315 -4.18 37.02 9.97
CA LYS A 315 -5.22 37.10 11.00
C LYS A 315 -6.65 37.03 10.44
N ASP A 316 -6.85 37.52 9.22
CA ASP A 316 -8.17 37.66 8.60
C ASP A 316 -8.46 36.51 7.61
N CYS A 317 -7.41 35.91 7.03
CA CYS A 317 -7.54 34.77 6.12
C CYS A 317 -7.74 33.44 6.87
N ASN A 318 -7.17 33.27 8.07
CA ASN A 318 -7.29 32.05 8.85
C ASN A 318 -8.72 31.87 9.40
N GLY A 319 -9.48 30.96 8.78
CA GLY A 319 -10.87 30.66 9.15
C GLY A 319 -11.91 31.47 8.37
N CYS A 320 -11.52 32.16 7.30
CA CYS A 320 -12.45 32.90 6.45
C CYS A 320 -13.38 31.95 5.67
N VAL A 321 -14.70 32.16 5.77
CA VAL A 321 -15.73 31.34 5.10
C VAL A 321 -15.63 31.43 3.58
N SER A 322 -15.16 32.57 3.06
CA SER A 322 -14.98 32.81 1.62
C SER A 322 -13.56 32.54 1.13
N TRP A 323 -12.74 31.78 1.85
CA TRP A 323 -11.35 31.54 1.46
C TRP A 323 -11.24 30.79 0.12
N ASN A 324 -12.05 29.75 -0.08
CA ASN A 324 -12.03 28.96 -1.33
C ASN A 324 -12.38 29.82 -2.56
N THR A 325 -13.43 30.64 -2.46
CA THR A 325 -13.85 31.53 -3.56
C THR A 325 -12.85 32.65 -3.81
N CYS A 326 -12.16 33.11 -2.75
CA CYS A 326 -11.06 34.08 -2.86
C CYS A 326 -9.83 33.47 -3.55
N SER A 327 -9.50 32.21 -3.26
CA SER A 327 -8.42 31.47 -3.91
C SER A 327 -8.69 31.27 -5.40
N ASP A 328 -9.92 30.87 -5.76
CA ASP A 328 -10.32 30.71 -7.16
C ASP A 328 -10.25 32.04 -7.94
N ALA A 329 -10.54 33.16 -7.26
CA ALA A 329 -10.42 34.49 -7.87
C ALA A 329 -8.95 34.88 -8.10
N LEU A 330 -8.03 34.53 -7.19
CA LEU A 330 -6.60 34.74 -7.38
C LEU A 330 -6.07 33.97 -8.59
N ASP A 331 -6.47 32.70 -8.74
CA ASP A 331 -6.02 31.87 -9.86
C ASP A 331 -6.48 32.46 -11.21
N LYS A 332 -7.72 32.95 -11.28
CA LYS A 332 -8.24 33.66 -12.47
C LYS A 332 -7.50 34.97 -12.75
N LEU A 333 -7.11 35.72 -11.70
CA LEU A 333 -6.32 36.94 -11.86
C LEU A 333 -4.93 36.63 -12.42
N LYS A 334 -4.26 35.59 -11.93
CA LYS A 334 -2.96 35.13 -12.45
C LYS A 334 -3.05 34.66 -13.90
N GLU A 335 -4.11 33.94 -14.25
CA GLU A 335 -4.39 33.54 -15.64
C GLU A 335 -4.61 34.75 -16.55
N ALA A 336 -5.34 35.78 -16.08
CA ALA A 336 -5.62 36.99 -16.83
C ALA A 336 -4.38 37.90 -17.00
N GLU A 337 -3.49 37.95 -16.01
CA GLU A 337 -2.24 38.70 -16.06
C GLU A 337 -1.18 38.04 -16.95
N GLY A 338 -1.45 36.84 -17.48
CA GLY A 338 -0.56 36.17 -18.41
C GLY A 338 0.74 35.68 -17.76
N GLU A 339 0.77 35.53 -16.43
CA GLU A 339 1.79 34.72 -15.77
C GLU A 339 1.54 33.26 -16.16
N ALA A 340 2.09 32.89 -17.31
CA ALA A 340 2.19 31.49 -17.70
C ALA A 340 2.81 30.72 -16.52
N PRO A 341 2.21 29.58 -16.10
CA PRO A 341 2.77 28.77 -15.03
C PRO A 341 4.24 28.48 -15.35
N PRO A 342 5.13 28.41 -14.35
CA PRO A 342 6.54 28.21 -14.57
C PRO A 342 6.74 26.98 -15.46
N VAL A 343 7.13 27.25 -16.71
CA VAL A 343 7.47 26.21 -17.67
C VAL A 343 8.68 25.50 -17.10
N ILE A 344 8.47 24.30 -16.57
CA ILE A 344 9.52 23.38 -16.19
C ILE A 344 10.35 23.16 -17.45
N GLN A 345 11.55 23.75 -17.50
CA GLN A 345 12.47 23.64 -18.62
C GLN A 345 12.88 22.16 -18.77
N GLN A 346 12.18 21.44 -19.64
CA GLN A 346 12.68 20.17 -20.14
C GLN A 346 13.86 20.49 -21.06
N GLU A 347 15.07 20.16 -20.60
CA GLU A 347 16.27 20.13 -21.42
C GLU A 347 16.00 19.31 -22.69
N THR A 348 15.85 20.02 -23.81
CA THR A 348 15.81 19.38 -25.13
C THR A 348 17.23 18.98 -25.48
N ALA A 349 17.56 17.72 -25.19
CA ALA A 349 18.78 17.09 -25.66
C ALA A 349 18.79 17.09 -27.21
N ALA A 350 19.75 17.84 -27.76
CA ALA A 350 19.97 18.00 -29.18
C ALA A 350 20.10 16.65 -29.91
N LEU A 351 19.18 16.41 -30.84
CA LEU A 351 19.18 15.30 -31.77
C LEU A 351 20.34 15.46 -32.76
N LYS A 352 21.49 14.82 -32.48
CA LYS A 352 22.53 14.61 -33.49
C LYS A 352 22.07 13.49 -34.43
N THR A 353 21.80 13.87 -35.66
CA THR A 353 21.57 13.02 -36.83
C THR A 353 22.68 11.96 -36.96
N ARG A 354 22.36 10.70 -36.66
CA ARG A 354 23.17 9.54 -37.03
C ARG A 354 22.74 9.03 -38.40
N ALA A 355 23.72 8.79 -39.26
CA ALA A 355 23.60 8.26 -40.61
C ALA A 355 22.86 6.91 -40.65
N PRO A 356 22.19 6.58 -41.77
CA PRO A 356 21.47 5.31 -41.93
C PRO A 356 22.44 4.12 -41.86
N ILE A 357 22.23 3.25 -40.87
CA ILE A 357 22.88 1.96 -40.76
C ILE A 357 22.25 1.02 -41.78
N GLY A 358 23.06 0.50 -42.70
CA GLY A 358 22.65 -0.44 -43.72
C GLY A 358 22.04 -1.70 -43.13
N LYS A 359 20.89 -2.10 -43.69
CA LYS A 359 20.26 -3.39 -43.46
C LYS A 359 21.22 -4.50 -43.90
N LYS A 360 21.76 -5.26 -42.95
CA LYS A 360 22.26 -6.61 -43.21
C LYS A 360 21.07 -7.56 -43.13
N GLU A 361 20.78 -8.23 -44.24
CA GLU A 361 19.88 -9.38 -44.29
C GLU A 361 20.36 -10.46 -43.30
N PRO A 362 19.46 -11.07 -42.51
CA PRO A 362 19.80 -12.25 -41.76
C PRO A 362 19.95 -13.44 -42.71
N GLU A 363 21.15 -13.99 -42.73
CA GLU A 363 21.50 -15.26 -43.35
C GLU A 363 20.66 -16.38 -42.68
N VAL A 364 19.81 -17.02 -43.47
CA VAL A 364 18.96 -18.13 -43.04
C VAL A 364 19.86 -19.34 -42.76
N ALA A 365 20.01 -19.67 -41.48
CA ALA A 365 20.68 -20.88 -41.06
C ALA A 365 19.82 -22.11 -41.42
N GLU A 366 20.35 -22.91 -42.34
CA GLU A 366 19.79 -24.19 -42.79
C GLU A 366 19.75 -25.19 -41.62
N GLU A 367 18.54 -25.56 -41.21
CA GLU A 367 18.29 -26.55 -40.17
C GLU A 367 18.59 -27.97 -40.71
N LYS A 368 19.64 -28.61 -40.19
CA LYS A 368 19.95 -30.01 -40.49
C LYS A 368 18.90 -30.93 -39.84
N PRO A 369 18.34 -31.91 -40.57
CA PRO A 369 17.38 -32.85 -39.99
C PRO A 369 18.05 -33.80 -38.98
N ALA A 370 17.43 -33.90 -37.81
CA ALA A 370 17.83 -34.79 -36.73
C ALA A 370 17.71 -36.27 -37.15
N ALA A 371 18.81 -37.00 -37.00
CA ALA A 371 18.88 -38.43 -37.21
C ALA A 371 18.03 -39.18 -36.16
N THR A 372 16.97 -39.84 -36.64
CA THR A 372 16.12 -40.73 -35.84
C THR A 372 16.87 -42.02 -35.50
N SER A 373 17.36 -42.12 -34.26
CA SER A 373 17.93 -43.38 -33.76
C SER A 373 16.81 -44.38 -33.44
N ARG A 374 16.65 -45.37 -34.33
CA ARG A 374 15.79 -46.55 -34.10
C ARG A 374 16.41 -47.43 -33.01
N ARG A 375 15.96 -47.31 -31.76
CA ARG A 375 16.22 -48.29 -30.71
C ARG A 375 15.37 -49.55 -30.97
N ARG A 376 16.00 -50.62 -31.48
CA ARG A 376 15.42 -51.95 -31.59
C ARG A 376 15.06 -52.48 -30.18
N ARG A 377 13.79 -52.73 -29.92
CA ARG A 377 13.33 -53.60 -28.82
C ARG A 377 13.78 -55.03 -29.13
N ARG A 378 14.63 -55.58 -28.27
CA ARG A 378 14.94 -57.02 -28.24
C ARG A 378 13.88 -57.67 -27.37
N ILE A 379 12.96 -58.40 -28.00
CA ILE A 379 12.05 -59.33 -27.33
C ILE A 379 12.91 -60.52 -26.90
N LEU A 380 13.05 -60.73 -25.59
CA LEU A 380 13.49 -62.00 -25.04
C LEU A 380 12.23 -62.75 -24.61
N SER A 381 11.83 -63.70 -25.44
CA SER A 381 10.99 -64.82 -25.02
C SER A 381 11.83 -65.74 -24.13
N ARG A 382 11.31 -66.08 -22.97
CA ARG A 382 11.75 -67.27 -22.21
C ARG A 382 10.52 -68.09 -21.86
N THR A 383 10.56 -69.32 -22.36
CA THR A 383 9.88 -70.53 -21.88
C THR A 383 10.16 -70.81 -20.42
#